data_AF-A0A220MSA5-F1
#
_entry.id   AF-A0A220MSA5-F1
#
_cell.length_a   1.000
_cell.length_b   1.000
_cell.length_c   1.000
_cell.angle_alpha   90.00
_cell.angle_beta   90.00
_cell.angle_gamma   90.00
#
_symmetry.space_group_name_H-M   'P 1'
#
loop_
_entity.id
_entity.type
_entity.pdbx_description
1 polymer ?
#
loop_
_entity_poly.entity_id
_entity_poly.type
_entity_poly.pdbx_seq_one_letter_code
_entity_poly.pdbx_strand_id
1 'polypeptide(L)'
;MNKLIPEVKEQDYSKALQSALQLLRVPEGYQLKSAQEHKQNQNVVWVFRYEKISGDNNGLGGEHFSFVVEKNTYKILGVTWMDQRLAAGELPSKEETKAFAKTFLSKAQPGLFEKLENLWIDNHDETIVVTKGDKRETVTISGMKYKCYLPEENNYVWVIVGPGGQIITFEQGIIWSNGRVTEKWLHDSWVEESI
;
A
#
# COMPACT_ATOMS: atom_id res chain seq x y z
N MET A 1 22.81 -3.07 24.53
CA MET A 1 22.22 -1.76 24.86
C MET A 1 20.89 -1.68 24.15
N ASN A 2 19.77 -1.88 24.86
CA ASN A 2 18.45 -1.66 24.28
C ASN A 2 18.30 -0.16 24.03
N LYS A 3 18.42 0.28 22.78
CA LYS A 3 17.93 1.61 22.40
C LYS A 3 16.43 1.58 22.65
N LEU A 4 16.00 2.30 23.68
CA LEU A 4 14.59 2.67 23.83
C LEU A 4 14.17 3.36 22.54
N ILE A 5 13.36 2.67 21.73
CA ILE A 5 12.67 3.30 20.61
C ILE A 5 11.77 4.36 21.24
N PRO A 6 11.90 5.64 20.87
CA PRO A 6 11.04 6.68 21.43
C PRO A 6 9.58 6.30 21.20
N GLU A 7 8.77 6.39 22.25
CA GLU A 7 7.33 6.15 22.16
C GLU A 7 6.73 7.21 21.23
N VAL A 8 6.25 6.78 20.07
CA VAL A 8 5.58 7.64 19.09
C VAL A 8 4.23 8.09 19.65
N LYS A 9 4.02 9.40 19.79
CA LYS A 9 2.75 9.96 20.26
C LYS A 9 1.86 10.32 19.07
N GLU A 10 0.54 10.27 19.26
CA GLU A 10 -0.43 10.61 18.20
C GLU A 10 -0.21 12.00 17.59
N GLN A 11 0.17 12.97 18.43
CA GLN A 11 0.53 14.32 17.97
C GLN A 11 1.64 14.33 16.90
N ASP A 12 2.55 13.34 16.91
CA ASP A 12 3.71 13.28 16.03
C ASP A 12 3.33 12.89 14.59
N TYR A 13 2.25 12.10 14.42
CA TYR A 13 1.79 11.60 13.12
C TYR A 13 0.42 12.14 12.68
N SER A 14 -0.34 12.76 13.58
CA SER A 14 -1.74 13.19 13.35
C SER A 14 -1.95 13.97 12.04
N LYS A 15 -1.05 14.90 11.70
CA LYS A 15 -1.14 15.68 10.46
C LYS A 15 -0.95 14.82 9.21
N ALA A 16 0.06 13.94 9.22
CA ALA A 16 0.31 13.03 8.11
C ALA A 16 -0.86 12.07 7.92
N LEU A 17 -1.41 11.55 9.03
CA LEU A 17 -2.58 10.70 9.03
C LEU A 17 -3.80 11.42 8.45
N GLN A 18 -4.14 12.59 8.97
CA GLN A 18 -5.28 13.40 8.50
C GLN A 18 -5.14 13.75 7.02
N SER A 19 -3.95 14.15 6.56
CA SER A 19 -3.71 14.45 5.15
C SER A 19 -3.91 13.22 4.27
N ALA A 20 -3.43 12.05 4.69
CA ALA A 20 -3.61 10.82 3.92
C ALA A 20 -5.09 10.41 3.82
N LEU A 21 -5.84 10.55 4.91
CA LEU A 21 -7.26 10.19 4.97
C LEU A 21 -8.19 11.13 4.19
N GLN A 22 -7.71 12.28 3.69
CA GLN A 22 -8.45 13.08 2.71
C GLN A 22 -8.56 12.39 1.34
N LEU A 23 -7.61 11.51 1.04
CA LEU A 23 -7.58 10.73 -0.20
C LEU A 23 -7.98 9.27 0.02
N LEU A 24 -7.37 8.65 1.03
CA LEU A 24 -7.50 7.23 1.30
C LEU A 24 -8.74 6.97 2.12
N ARG A 25 -9.58 6.04 1.64
CA ARG A 25 -10.73 5.55 2.37
C ARG A 25 -10.34 4.28 3.10
N VAL A 26 -10.26 4.35 4.43
CA VAL A 26 -10.09 3.15 5.26
C VAL A 26 -11.31 2.24 5.06
N PRO A 27 -11.13 0.94 4.77
CA PRO A 27 -12.23 0.00 4.61
C PRO A 27 -13.11 -0.09 5.87
N GLU A 28 -14.40 -0.31 5.68
CA GLU A 28 -15.31 -0.52 6.80
C GLU A 28 -14.88 -1.73 7.65
N GLY A 29 -14.97 -1.58 8.97
CA GLY A 29 -14.60 -2.61 9.94
C GLY A 29 -13.12 -2.60 10.32
N TYR A 30 -12.34 -1.63 9.86
CA TYR A 30 -10.91 -1.49 10.19
C TYR A 30 -10.66 -0.34 11.17
N GLN A 31 -9.67 -0.52 12.04
CA GLN A 31 -9.21 0.50 12.98
C GLN A 31 -7.68 0.62 12.97
N LEU A 32 -7.17 1.80 13.32
CA LEU A 32 -5.73 2.05 13.39
C LEU A 32 -5.12 1.14 14.47
N LYS A 33 -4.20 0.27 14.05
CA LYS A 33 -3.48 -0.64 14.94
C LYS A 33 -2.14 -0.07 15.37
N SER A 34 -1.41 0.52 14.44
CA SER A 34 -0.10 1.10 14.70
C SER A 34 0.23 2.24 13.74
N ALA A 35 1.06 3.16 14.23
CA ALA A 35 1.75 4.17 13.46
C ALA A 35 3.23 4.11 13.86
N GLN A 36 4.12 3.89 12.90
CA GLN A 36 5.55 3.71 13.14
C GLN A 36 6.36 4.64 12.26
N GLU A 37 7.43 5.20 12.82
CA GLU A 37 8.40 5.98 12.07
C GLU A 37 9.45 5.05 11.48
N HIS A 38 9.67 5.15 10.18
CA HIS A 38 10.66 4.37 9.42
C HIS A 38 11.43 5.26 8.45
N LYS A 39 12.32 4.65 7.67
CA LYS A 39 12.96 5.30 6.53
C LYS A 39 12.52 4.65 5.22
N GLN A 40 12.32 5.47 4.20
CA GLN A 40 12.17 5.02 2.83
C GLN A 40 13.00 5.89 1.90
N ASN A 41 13.93 5.29 1.15
CA ASN A 41 14.90 6.03 0.33
C ASN A 41 15.56 7.19 1.10
N GLN A 42 16.05 6.92 2.32
CA GLN A 42 16.66 7.89 3.25
C GLN A 42 15.73 8.94 3.86
N ASN A 43 14.49 9.10 3.36
CA ASN A 43 13.51 10.03 3.92
C ASN A 43 12.78 9.39 5.10
N VAL A 44 12.37 10.21 6.08
CA VAL A 44 11.58 9.74 7.21
C VAL A 44 10.12 9.59 6.78
N VAL A 45 9.54 8.43 7.07
CA VAL A 45 8.16 8.11 6.70
C VAL A 45 7.37 7.62 7.90
N TRP A 46 6.07 7.85 7.87
CA TRP A 46 5.10 7.19 8.72
C TRP A 46 4.53 5.97 7.99
N VAL A 47 4.54 4.84 8.66
CA VAL A 47 3.87 3.60 8.23
C VAL A 47 2.67 3.40 9.15
N PHE A 48 1.48 3.42 8.58
CA PHE A 48 0.23 3.20 9.28
C PHE A 48 -0.29 1.80 8.95
N ARG A 49 -0.67 1.04 9.96
CA ARG A 49 -1.36 -0.24 9.80
C ARG A 49 -2.74 -0.16 10.44
N TYR A 50 -3.74 -0.54 9.67
CA TYR A 50 -5.10 -0.77 10.11
C TYR A 50 -5.41 -2.26 10.03
N GLU A 51 -6.15 -2.74 11.01
CA GLU A 51 -6.57 -4.14 11.12
C GLU A 51 -8.06 -4.22 11.44
N LYS A 52 -8.67 -5.39 11.23
CA LYS A 52 -10.10 -5.57 11.50
C LYS A 52 -10.40 -5.40 12.99
N ILE A 53 -11.48 -4.69 13.30
CA ILE A 53 -11.98 -4.50 14.67
C ILE A 53 -12.35 -5.85 15.30
N SER A 54 -12.84 -6.81 14.50
CA SER A 54 -13.21 -8.14 14.99
C SER A 54 -12.01 -8.97 15.47
N GLY A 55 -10.79 -8.64 15.05
CA GLY A 55 -9.61 -9.45 15.30
C GLY A 55 -9.36 -10.54 14.25
N ASP A 56 -10.32 -10.80 13.37
CA ASP A 56 -10.26 -11.89 12.42
C ASP A 56 -9.15 -11.67 11.39
N ASN A 57 -8.32 -12.70 11.22
CA ASN A 57 -7.22 -12.74 10.24
C ASN A 57 -6.24 -11.56 10.34
N ASN A 58 -6.16 -10.89 11.49
CA ASN A 58 -5.20 -9.80 11.70
C ASN A 58 -3.76 -10.33 11.80
N GLY A 59 -2.78 -9.41 11.87
CA GLY A 59 -1.37 -9.74 11.98
C GLY A 59 -0.68 -9.96 10.63
N LEU A 60 0.61 -10.31 10.68
CA LEU A 60 1.45 -10.46 9.49
C LEU A 60 0.98 -11.62 8.61
N GLY A 61 0.95 -11.37 7.30
CA GLY A 61 0.44 -12.30 6.29
C GLY A 61 -1.08 -12.43 6.27
N GLY A 62 -1.78 -11.68 7.11
CA GLY A 62 -3.23 -11.63 7.22
C GLY A 62 -3.86 -10.41 6.55
N GLU A 63 -5.10 -10.14 6.92
CA GLU A 63 -5.89 -9.03 6.41
C GLU A 63 -5.51 -7.70 7.08
N HIS A 64 -5.22 -6.69 6.27
CA HIS A 64 -4.82 -5.37 6.75
C HIS A 64 -5.06 -4.28 5.69
N PHE A 65 -5.12 -3.03 6.14
CA PHE A 65 -5.04 -1.86 5.29
C PHE A 65 -3.86 -1.01 5.78
N SER A 66 -2.82 -0.86 4.97
CA SER A 66 -1.61 -0.15 5.38
C SER A 66 -1.26 0.93 4.37
N PHE A 67 -0.66 2.02 4.84
CA PHE A 67 -0.17 3.07 3.94
C PHE A 67 1.08 3.74 4.50
N VAL A 68 1.88 4.30 3.59
CA VAL A 68 3.14 4.99 3.88
C VAL A 68 3.01 6.45 3.46
N VAL A 69 3.42 7.35 4.35
CA VAL A 69 3.37 8.81 4.13
C VAL A 69 4.73 9.41 4.45
N GLU A 70 5.28 10.25 3.57
CA GLU A 70 6.50 11.00 3.88
C GLU A 70 6.21 12.07 4.96
N LYS A 71 7.08 12.15 5.96
CA LYS A 71 6.81 12.90 7.21
C LYS A 71 6.67 14.41 7.02
N ASN A 72 7.39 15.02 6.09
CA ASN A 72 7.48 16.49 5.98
C ASN A 72 6.51 17.08 4.94
N THR A 73 6.28 16.35 3.85
CA THR A 73 5.47 16.75 2.69
C THR A 73 4.07 16.16 2.73
N TYR A 74 3.85 15.15 3.57
CA TYR A 74 2.62 14.35 3.62
C TYR A 74 2.26 13.66 2.31
N LYS A 75 3.24 13.50 1.40
CA LYS A 75 3.08 12.73 0.18
C LYS A 75 2.83 11.26 0.53
N ILE A 76 1.74 10.69 0.01
CA ILE A 76 1.45 9.25 0.12
C ILE A 76 2.41 8.50 -0.79
N LEU A 77 3.29 7.69 -0.22
CA LEU A 77 4.26 6.88 -0.98
C LEU A 77 3.71 5.51 -1.33
N GLY A 78 2.71 5.03 -0.60
CA GLY A 78 1.97 3.86 -1.00
C GLY A 78 0.80 3.54 -0.09
N VAL A 79 -0.06 2.64 -0.55
CA VAL A 79 -1.17 2.06 0.18
C VAL A 79 -1.34 0.61 -0.27
N THR A 80 -1.74 -0.27 0.63
CA THR A 80 -2.15 -1.64 0.32
C THR A 80 -3.39 -2.01 1.10
N TRP A 81 -4.30 -2.74 0.47
CA TRP A 81 -5.47 -3.35 1.09
C TRP A 81 -5.45 -4.85 0.80
N MET A 82 -5.17 -5.62 1.84
CA MET A 82 -5.16 -7.07 1.81
C MET A 82 -6.38 -7.57 2.57
N ASP A 83 -7.37 -8.09 1.84
CA ASP A 83 -8.64 -8.55 2.42
C ASP A 83 -9.29 -9.59 1.50
N GLN A 84 -9.82 -10.65 2.08
CA GLN A 84 -10.41 -11.76 1.33
C GLN A 84 -11.61 -11.33 0.46
N ARG A 85 -12.27 -10.20 0.77
CA ARG A 85 -13.33 -9.62 -0.06
C ARG A 85 -12.84 -9.25 -1.46
N LEU A 86 -11.54 -8.98 -1.61
CA LEU A 86 -10.92 -8.66 -2.90
C LEU A 86 -10.59 -9.91 -3.74
N ALA A 87 -10.71 -11.12 -3.16
CA ALA A 87 -10.46 -12.37 -3.88
C ALA A 87 -11.56 -12.74 -4.88
N ALA A 88 -12.70 -12.06 -4.83
CA ALA A 88 -13.87 -12.37 -5.64
C ALA A 88 -14.27 -11.21 -6.54
N GLY A 89 -14.76 -11.53 -7.73
CA GLY A 89 -15.23 -10.57 -8.74
C GLY A 89 -14.36 -10.56 -9.99
N GLU A 90 -14.87 -9.90 -11.04
CA GLU A 90 -14.15 -9.76 -12.30
C GLU A 90 -13.08 -8.67 -12.20
N LEU A 91 -11.90 -8.95 -12.73
CA LEU A 91 -10.83 -7.97 -12.85
C LEU A 91 -11.16 -6.97 -13.97
N PRO A 92 -10.78 -5.69 -13.80
CA PRO A 92 -10.96 -4.70 -14.86
C PRO A 92 -10.14 -5.08 -16.11
N SER A 93 -10.58 -4.63 -17.28
CA SER A 93 -9.77 -4.65 -18.50
C SER A 93 -8.50 -3.78 -18.35
N LYS A 94 -7.57 -3.87 -19.31
CA LYS A 94 -6.37 -3.01 -19.31
C LYS A 94 -6.73 -1.54 -19.43
N GLU A 95 -7.74 -1.23 -20.24
CA GLU A 95 -8.26 0.11 -20.48
C GLU A 95 -8.91 0.68 -19.21
N GLU A 96 -9.77 -0.09 -18.54
CA GLU A 96 -10.38 0.30 -17.26
C GLU A 96 -9.32 0.47 -16.18
N THR A 97 -8.36 -0.45 -16.09
CA THR A 97 -7.22 -0.37 -15.16
C THR A 97 -6.49 0.96 -15.31
N LYS A 98 -6.16 1.36 -16.55
CA LYS A 98 -5.52 2.64 -16.83
C LYS A 98 -6.39 3.83 -16.41
N ALA A 99 -7.70 3.76 -16.63
CA ALA A 99 -8.63 4.83 -16.23
C ALA A 99 -8.74 4.98 -14.71
N PHE A 100 -8.82 3.86 -13.96
CA PHE A 100 -8.81 3.86 -12.50
C PHE A 100 -7.46 4.37 -11.96
N ALA A 101 -6.35 3.88 -12.50
CA ALA A 101 -5.01 4.34 -12.14
C ALA A 101 -4.84 5.85 -12.36
N LYS A 102 -5.28 6.37 -13.52
CA LYS A 102 -5.28 7.82 -13.80
C LYS A 102 -6.07 8.58 -12.74
N THR A 103 -7.31 8.16 -12.50
CA THR A 103 -8.20 8.85 -11.54
C THR A 103 -7.59 8.88 -10.14
N PHE A 104 -6.99 7.78 -9.70
CA PHE A 104 -6.32 7.71 -8.40
C PHE A 104 -5.07 8.59 -8.36
N LEU A 105 -4.17 8.45 -9.35
CA LEU A 105 -2.88 9.16 -9.38
C LEU A 105 -3.06 10.68 -9.52
N SER A 106 -4.01 11.14 -10.31
CA SER A 106 -4.31 12.58 -10.44
C SER A 106 -4.81 13.19 -9.12
N LYS A 107 -5.41 12.40 -8.22
CA LYS A 107 -5.79 12.85 -6.87
C LYS A 107 -4.64 12.72 -5.88
N ALA A 108 -3.85 11.64 -5.97
CA ALA A 108 -2.72 11.38 -5.10
C ALA A 108 -1.60 12.41 -5.26
N GLN A 109 -1.31 12.78 -6.52
CA GLN A 109 -0.35 13.81 -6.86
C GLN A 109 -0.76 14.43 -8.20
N PRO A 110 -1.36 15.64 -8.20
CA PRO A 110 -1.73 16.33 -9.42
C PRO A 110 -0.54 16.47 -10.40
N GLY A 111 -0.76 16.12 -11.66
CA GLY A 111 0.28 16.16 -12.71
C GLY A 111 1.21 14.95 -12.75
N LEU A 112 1.11 14.00 -11.80
CA LEU A 112 1.97 12.81 -11.79
C LEU A 112 1.70 11.92 -13.00
N PHE A 113 0.42 11.63 -13.30
CA PHE A 113 0.04 10.68 -14.33
C PHE A 113 0.56 11.07 -15.72
N GLU A 114 0.59 12.38 -16.01
CA GLU A 114 1.03 12.95 -17.27
C GLU A 114 2.55 12.79 -17.50
N LYS A 115 3.32 12.57 -16.44
CA LYS A 115 4.77 12.37 -16.47
C LYS A 115 5.18 10.90 -16.52
N LEU A 116 4.23 9.98 -16.34
CA LEU A 116 4.50 8.55 -16.27
C LEU A 116 4.59 7.93 -17.68
N GLU A 117 5.63 7.14 -17.88
CA GLU A 117 5.72 6.22 -19.00
C GLU A 117 5.14 4.87 -18.57
N ASN A 118 4.02 4.46 -19.18
CA ASN A 118 3.47 3.13 -18.94
C ASN A 118 4.39 2.07 -19.55
N LEU A 119 4.80 1.10 -18.73
CA LEU A 119 5.61 -0.02 -19.17
C LEU A 119 4.73 -1.19 -19.62
N TRP A 120 3.74 -1.53 -18.79
CA TRP A 120 2.80 -2.62 -19.07
C TRP A 120 1.58 -2.56 -18.14
N ILE A 121 0.56 -3.33 -18.52
CA ILE A 121 -0.63 -3.61 -17.73
C ILE A 121 -0.88 -5.11 -17.77
N ASP A 122 -0.85 -5.77 -16.62
CA ASP A 122 -0.97 -7.23 -16.53
C ASP A 122 -1.50 -7.69 -15.17
N ASN A 123 -1.91 -8.95 -15.07
CA ASN A 123 -2.34 -9.59 -13.82
C ASN A 123 -1.20 -9.55 -12.78
N HIS A 124 -1.56 -9.33 -11.52
CA HIS A 124 -0.69 -9.41 -10.36
C HIS A 124 -1.45 -10.06 -9.21
N ASP A 125 -0.84 -11.06 -8.61
CA ASP A 125 -1.39 -11.81 -7.49
C ASP A 125 -0.59 -11.55 -6.22
N GLU A 126 -1.30 -11.44 -5.11
CA GLU A 126 -0.77 -11.45 -3.75
C GLU A 126 -1.50 -12.54 -2.95
N THR A 127 -0.95 -12.95 -1.82
CA THR A 127 -1.57 -13.98 -0.99
C THR A 127 -1.69 -13.55 0.46
N ILE A 128 -2.82 -13.88 1.07
CA ILE A 128 -3.04 -13.78 2.51
C ILE A 128 -3.39 -15.14 3.11
N VAL A 129 -3.20 -15.28 4.41
CA VAL A 129 -3.66 -16.44 5.17
C VAL A 129 -4.87 -16.04 6.02
N VAL A 130 -5.99 -16.72 5.80
CA VAL A 130 -7.23 -16.52 6.56
C VAL A 130 -7.62 -17.79 7.30
N THR A 131 -8.35 -17.65 8.40
CA THR A 131 -8.93 -18.76 9.14
C THR A 131 -10.41 -18.89 8.78
N LYS A 132 -10.81 -20.07 8.30
CA LYS A 132 -12.22 -20.42 8.03
C LYS A 132 -12.59 -21.65 8.85
N GLY A 133 -13.42 -21.44 9.88
CA GLY A 133 -13.64 -22.46 10.90
C GLY A 133 -12.32 -22.80 11.61
N ASP A 134 -11.97 -24.08 11.66
CA ASP A 134 -10.74 -24.55 12.34
C ASP A 134 -9.51 -24.64 11.41
N LYS A 135 -9.62 -24.17 10.15
CA LYS A 135 -8.55 -24.31 9.14
C LYS A 135 -7.98 -22.96 8.73
N ARG A 136 -6.66 -22.91 8.59
CA ARG A 136 -5.95 -21.82 7.91
C ARG A 136 -5.87 -22.13 6.41
N GLU A 137 -6.24 -21.16 5.60
CA GLU A 137 -6.27 -21.25 4.14
C GLU A 137 -5.48 -20.08 3.55
N THR A 138 -4.71 -20.35 2.50
CA THR A 138 -4.14 -19.30 1.66
C THR A 138 -5.19 -18.84 0.65
N VAL A 139 -5.44 -17.53 0.61
CA VAL A 139 -6.34 -16.88 -0.34
C VAL A 139 -5.52 -15.98 -1.25
N THR A 140 -5.73 -16.12 -2.56
CA THR A 140 -5.12 -15.25 -3.57
C THR A 140 -5.97 -13.99 -3.75
N ILE A 141 -5.32 -12.83 -3.71
CA ILE A 141 -5.88 -11.53 -4.05
C ILE A 141 -5.29 -11.12 -5.39
N SER A 142 -6.13 -11.06 -6.42
CA SER A 142 -5.72 -10.72 -7.78
C SER A 142 -6.10 -9.29 -8.15
N GLY A 143 -5.27 -8.65 -8.95
CA GLY A 143 -5.53 -7.34 -9.51
C GLY A 143 -4.81 -7.11 -10.83
N MET A 144 -5.20 -6.06 -11.55
CA MET A 144 -4.49 -5.59 -12.74
C MET A 144 -3.50 -4.50 -12.35
N LYS A 145 -2.22 -4.74 -12.63
CA LYS A 145 -1.13 -3.84 -12.30
C LYS A 145 -0.80 -2.92 -13.46
N TYR A 146 -1.02 -1.63 -13.27
CA TYR A 146 -0.54 -0.56 -14.13
C TYR A 146 0.87 -0.13 -13.68
N LYS A 147 1.91 -0.67 -14.31
CA LYS A 147 3.31 -0.36 -13.95
C LYS A 147 3.86 0.76 -14.84
N CYS A 148 4.48 1.74 -14.21
CA CYS A 148 5.06 2.89 -14.87
C CYS A 148 6.50 3.18 -14.42
N TYR A 149 7.20 3.90 -15.28
CA TYR A 149 8.46 4.56 -14.99
C TYR A 149 8.24 6.07 -14.95
N LEU A 150 8.93 6.77 -14.05
CA LEU A 150 8.95 8.22 -13.96
C LEU A 150 10.37 8.72 -14.31
N PRO A 151 10.61 9.15 -15.56
CA PRO A 151 11.94 9.54 -16.02
C PRO A 151 12.60 10.65 -15.22
N GLU A 152 11.82 11.66 -14.82
CA GLU A 152 12.30 12.85 -14.08
C GLU A 152 12.94 12.48 -12.73
N GLU A 153 12.45 11.43 -12.07
CA GLU A 153 12.92 11.00 -10.76
C GLU A 153 13.70 9.67 -10.81
N ASN A 154 13.87 9.07 -12.00
CA ASN A 154 14.48 7.76 -12.21
C ASN A 154 13.95 6.69 -11.24
N ASN A 155 12.62 6.62 -11.11
CA ASN A 155 11.96 5.69 -10.21
C ASN A 155 10.70 5.10 -10.84
N TYR A 156 10.12 4.11 -10.17
CA TYR A 156 8.93 3.41 -10.63
C TYR A 156 7.72 3.77 -9.78
N VAL A 157 6.56 3.69 -10.43
CA VAL A 157 5.24 3.86 -9.83
C VAL A 157 4.36 2.72 -10.31
N TRP A 158 3.52 2.16 -9.44
CA TRP A 158 2.48 1.26 -9.90
C TRP A 158 1.20 1.40 -9.09
N VAL A 159 0.10 1.04 -9.76
CA VAL A 159 -1.22 0.89 -9.15
C VAL A 159 -1.72 -0.51 -9.51
N ILE A 160 -2.21 -1.25 -8.54
CA ILE A 160 -2.89 -2.54 -8.70
C ILE A 160 -4.38 -2.30 -8.44
N VAL A 161 -5.19 -2.58 -9.45
CA VAL A 161 -6.63 -2.36 -9.44
C VAL A 161 -7.34 -3.71 -9.39
N GLY A 162 -8.15 -3.91 -8.36
CA GLY A 162 -8.95 -5.10 -8.15
C GLY A 162 -10.37 -5.00 -8.72
N PRO A 163 -11.22 -5.98 -8.38
CA PRO A 163 -12.63 -5.99 -8.76
C PRO A 163 -13.36 -4.70 -8.41
N GLY A 164 -14.25 -4.24 -9.31
CA GLY A 164 -15.02 -3.01 -9.11
C GLY A 164 -14.18 -1.73 -9.07
N GLY A 165 -12.94 -1.75 -9.58
CA GLY A 165 -12.05 -0.59 -9.63
C GLY A 165 -11.40 -0.22 -8.30
N GLN A 166 -11.43 -1.12 -7.30
CA GLN A 166 -10.81 -0.89 -6.00
C GLN A 166 -9.28 -0.82 -6.15
N ILE A 167 -8.65 0.16 -5.50
CA ILE A 167 -7.19 0.23 -5.45
C ILE A 167 -6.70 -0.76 -4.38
N ILE A 168 -6.12 -1.87 -4.82
CA ILE A 168 -5.53 -2.88 -3.94
C ILE A 168 -4.19 -2.38 -3.43
N THR A 169 -3.31 -1.97 -4.34
CA THR A 169 -1.98 -1.47 -3.98
C THR A 169 -1.62 -0.27 -4.82
N PHE A 170 -0.99 0.72 -4.22
CA PHE A 170 -0.27 1.78 -4.91
C PHE A 170 1.08 1.95 -4.26
N GLU A 171 2.13 2.12 -5.05
CA GLU A 171 3.46 2.48 -4.56
C GLU A 171 4.12 3.45 -5.55
N GLN A 172 4.83 4.45 -5.04
CA GLN A 172 5.63 5.38 -5.82
C GLN A 172 6.99 5.66 -5.18
N GLY A 173 7.94 6.15 -5.98
CA GLY A 173 9.31 6.36 -5.53
C GLY A 173 10.11 5.08 -5.40
N ILE A 174 9.75 4.02 -6.14
CA ILE A 174 10.49 2.76 -6.08
C ILE A 174 11.77 2.87 -6.89
N ILE A 175 12.93 2.71 -6.25
CA ILE A 175 14.23 2.68 -6.88
C ILE A 175 14.60 1.24 -7.22
N TRP A 176 15.14 1.05 -8.43
CA TRP A 176 15.59 -0.25 -8.93
C TRP A 176 17.08 -0.19 -9.28
N SER A 177 17.89 -1.04 -8.65
CA SER A 177 19.31 -1.21 -8.94
C SER A 177 19.64 -2.70 -8.80
N ASN A 178 19.67 -3.43 -9.92
CA ASN A 178 19.77 -4.90 -9.96
C ASN A 178 18.71 -5.64 -9.11
N GLY A 179 17.57 -4.98 -8.87
CA GLY A 179 16.53 -5.39 -7.94
C GLY A 179 15.90 -4.17 -7.28
N ARG A 180 14.75 -4.34 -6.63
CA ARG A 180 14.17 -3.28 -5.80
C ARG A 180 15.06 -3.05 -4.59
N VAL A 181 15.50 -1.81 -4.39
CA VAL A 181 16.26 -1.38 -3.19
C VAL A 181 15.42 -0.59 -2.21
N THR A 182 14.31 0.00 -2.67
CA THR A 182 13.35 0.69 -1.80
C THR A 182 12.69 -0.31 -0.84
N GLU A 183 12.62 0.08 0.42
CA GLU A 183 11.99 -0.66 1.51
C GLU A 183 10.54 -1.03 1.19
N LYS A 184 10.09 -2.20 1.65
CA LYS A 184 8.77 -2.77 1.31
C LYS A 184 7.83 -2.77 2.51
N TRP A 185 7.63 -1.62 3.14
CA TRP A 185 6.82 -1.48 4.36
C TRP A 185 5.35 -1.93 4.24
N LEU A 186 4.84 -2.09 3.02
CA LEU A 186 3.49 -2.59 2.74
C LEU A 186 3.43 -4.11 2.49
N HIS A 187 4.57 -4.79 2.57
CA HIS A 187 4.69 -6.23 2.29
C HIS A 187 5.09 -6.94 3.57
N ASP A 188 4.18 -7.73 4.14
CA ASP A 188 4.36 -8.30 5.48
C ASP A 188 5.60 -9.22 5.58
N SER A 189 6.01 -9.88 4.50
CA SER A 189 7.26 -10.68 4.48
C SER A 189 8.50 -9.83 4.75
N TRP A 190 8.53 -8.59 4.24
CA TRP A 190 9.61 -7.65 4.53
C TRP A 190 9.52 -7.12 5.96
N VAL A 191 8.31 -6.82 6.43
CA VAL A 191 8.10 -6.33 7.80
C VAL A 191 8.57 -7.37 8.80
N GLU A 192 8.26 -8.64 8.58
CA GLU A 192 8.71 -9.76 9.41
C GLU A 192 10.24 -9.87 9.49
N GLU A 193 10.95 -9.67 8.38
CA GLU A 193 12.41 -9.70 8.33
C GLU A 193 13.07 -8.44 8.93
N SER A 194 12.32 -7.35 9.10
CA SER A 194 12.85 -6.02 9.46
C SER A 194 12.59 -5.60 10.91
N ILE A 195 11.88 -6.42 11.70
CA ILE A 195 11.53 -6.17 13.11
C ILE A 195 12.34 -7.02 14.09
#